data_AF-A0A9P5E5J8-F1
#
_entry.id   AF-A0A9P5E5J8-F1
#
_cell.length_a   1.000
_cell.length_b   1.000
_cell.length_c   1.000
_cell.angle_alpha   90.00
_cell.angle_beta   90.00
_cell.angle_gamma   90.00
#
_symmetry.space_group_name_H-M   'P 1'
#
loop_
_entity.id
_entity.type
_entity.pdbx_description
1 polymer ?
#
loop_
_entity_poly.entity_id
_entity_poly.type
_entity_poly.pdbx_seq_one_letter_code
_entity_poly.pdbx_strand_id
1 'polypeptide(L)'
;MPPLTAVEQVLEYKAKLTAITQDVNFLMSLYLHPSVTPEVIAKAAEAGVTGVKLYPQGVTTNSESGVSDVTAFYDTFAAMEKHGIVLNIHGEVLESLAPADTTLEEAFLPTLKQLHDRFPQLRIVLEHCTTSAAVEAVKACGPTVGATITAHHLYLTSHEACCDPFAFCKPIPKKPTDRDALIKALVSGNSKFFFGSDSAPHPLQSKTSAEQGKAPAGVFTQPYVVQLVLLGLEEAIGRGVISEADVTQEILENFLSRNGRRFYKLPETSGKKIILERKGDKIPTSIKSADSKTEVGISRHGAEVFSLTWA
;
A
#
# COMPACT_ATOMS: atom_id res chain seq x y z
N MET A 1 2.50 -2.72 -19.36
CA MET A 1 2.90 -4.11 -19.06
C MET A 1 1.62 -4.85 -18.69
N PRO A 2 1.32 -6.02 -19.30
CA PRO A 2 0.13 -6.78 -18.95
C PRO A 2 0.18 -7.25 -17.48
N PRO A 3 -0.97 -7.59 -16.86
CA PRO A 3 -0.99 -8.14 -15.52
C PRO A 3 -0.18 -9.45 -15.44
N LEU A 4 0.59 -9.62 -14.36
CA LEU A 4 1.40 -10.82 -14.12
C LEU A 4 0.50 -11.93 -13.57
N THR A 5 0.10 -12.87 -14.41
CA THR A 5 -0.89 -13.91 -14.06
C THR A 5 -0.31 -15.33 -14.10
N ALA A 6 0.94 -15.48 -14.55
CA ALA A 6 1.67 -16.74 -14.56
C ALA A 6 2.97 -16.66 -13.74
N VAL A 7 3.39 -17.79 -13.18
CA VAL A 7 4.57 -17.89 -12.31
C VAL A 7 5.84 -17.49 -13.07
N GLU A 8 5.97 -17.90 -14.32
CA GLU A 8 7.12 -17.64 -15.17
C GLU A 8 7.30 -16.13 -15.41
N GLN A 9 6.19 -15.40 -15.64
CA GLN A 9 6.20 -13.95 -15.81
C GLN A 9 6.68 -13.24 -14.54
N VAL A 10 6.23 -13.72 -13.38
CA VAL A 10 6.63 -13.17 -12.08
C VAL A 10 8.13 -13.40 -11.83
N LEU A 11 8.64 -14.58 -12.14
CA LEU A 11 10.07 -14.92 -11.97
C LEU A 11 10.97 -14.14 -12.93
N GLU A 12 10.54 -13.99 -14.19
CA GLU A 12 11.26 -13.16 -15.17
C GLU A 12 11.32 -11.70 -14.70
N TYR A 13 10.21 -11.16 -14.17
CA TYR A 13 10.19 -9.80 -13.66
C TYR A 13 11.06 -9.64 -12.41
N LYS A 14 11.03 -10.61 -11.48
CA LYS A 14 11.93 -10.63 -10.31
C LYS A 14 13.40 -10.62 -10.73
N ALA A 15 13.77 -11.38 -11.76
CA ALA A 15 15.13 -11.41 -12.27
C ALA A 15 15.56 -10.04 -12.82
N LYS A 16 14.68 -9.34 -13.54
CA LYS A 16 14.92 -7.96 -14.02
C LYS A 16 15.15 -6.98 -12.86
N LEU A 17 14.33 -7.05 -11.81
CA LEU A 17 14.49 -6.21 -10.61
C LEU A 17 15.79 -6.49 -9.85
N THR A 18 16.13 -7.77 -9.71
CA THR A 18 17.36 -8.22 -9.02
C THR A 18 18.63 -7.84 -9.81
N ALA A 19 18.53 -7.73 -11.13
CA ALA A 19 19.63 -7.23 -11.97
C ALA A 19 19.87 -5.71 -11.80
N ILE A 20 18.87 -4.94 -11.35
CA ILE A 20 19.00 -3.51 -11.05
C ILE A 20 19.69 -3.29 -9.70
N THR A 21 19.34 -4.09 -8.69
CA THR A 21 19.96 -4.01 -7.36
C THR A 21 19.91 -5.34 -6.62
N GLN A 22 21.03 -5.69 -5.99
CA GLN A 22 21.17 -6.87 -5.13
C GLN A 22 20.89 -6.57 -3.65
N ASP A 23 20.77 -5.30 -3.28
CA ASP A 23 20.57 -4.86 -1.88
C ASP A 23 19.10 -4.92 -1.43
N VAL A 24 18.18 -5.20 -2.36
CA VAL A 24 16.74 -5.25 -2.09
C VAL A 24 16.24 -6.68 -2.19
N ASN A 25 15.52 -7.12 -1.17
CA ASN A 25 14.80 -8.38 -1.22
C ASN A 25 13.43 -8.18 -1.88
N PHE A 26 13.25 -8.68 -3.10
CA PHE A 26 12.00 -8.60 -3.83
C PHE A 26 11.05 -9.76 -3.49
N LEU A 27 9.92 -9.41 -2.87
CA LEU A 27 8.76 -10.28 -2.70
C LEU A 27 7.78 -10.02 -3.83
N MET A 28 7.31 -11.09 -4.46
CA MET A 28 6.49 -10.98 -5.66
C MET A 28 5.05 -11.40 -5.41
N SER A 29 4.16 -10.91 -6.28
CA SER A 29 2.75 -11.24 -6.28
C SER A 29 2.24 -11.55 -7.69
N LEU A 30 1.22 -12.41 -7.78
CA LEU A 30 0.38 -12.54 -8.96
C LEU A 30 -0.74 -11.48 -8.94
N TYR A 31 -1.26 -11.13 -10.10
CA TYR A 31 -2.52 -10.41 -10.27
C TYR A 31 -3.67 -11.43 -10.25
N LEU A 32 -4.70 -11.23 -9.43
CA LEU A 32 -5.86 -12.12 -9.38
C LEU A 32 -6.62 -12.07 -10.69
N HIS A 33 -6.69 -13.21 -11.38
CA HIS A 33 -7.28 -13.35 -12.71
C HIS A 33 -7.86 -14.76 -12.86
N PRO A 34 -8.86 -15.02 -13.71
CA PRO A 34 -9.42 -16.37 -13.90
C PRO A 34 -8.41 -17.46 -14.27
N SER A 35 -7.26 -17.10 -14.84
CA SER A 35 -6.16 -18.04 -15.12
C SER A 35 -5.32 -18.41 -13.89
N VAL A 36 -5.50 -17.74 -12.75
CA VAL A 36 -4.84 -18.04 -11.48
C VAL A 36 -5.66 -19.09 -10.74
N THR A 37 -5.56 -20.33 -11.22
CA THR A 37 -6.26 -21.49 -10.68
C THR A 37 -5.59 -22.01 -9.40
N PRO A 38 -6.24 -22.92 -8.63
CA PRO A 38 -5.60 -23.60 -7.50
C PRO A 38 -4.23 -24.23 -7.82
N GLU A 39 -4.05 -24.79 -9.02
CA GLU A 39 -2.78 -25.37 -9.46
C GLU A 39 -1.71 -24.30 -9.66
N VAL A 40 -2.08 -23.13 -10.18
CA VAL A 40 -1.17 -21.98 -10.30
C VAL A 40 -0.75 -21.50 -8.92
N ILE A 41 -1.66 -21.46 -7.94
CA ILE A 41 -1.34 -21.08 -6.56
C ILE A 41 -0.34 -22.05 -5.93
N ALA A 42 -0.51 -23.37 -6.13
CA ALA A 42 0.43 -24.36 -5.63
C ALA A 42 1.84 -24.14 -6.21
N LYS A 43 1.95 -23.97 -7.54
CA LYS A 43 3.21 -23.67 -8.23
C LYS A 43 3.83 -22.34 -7.77
N ALA A 44 2.99 -21.32 -7.56
CA ALA A 44 3.43 -20.01 -7.11
C ALA A 44 4.05 -20.10 -5.71
N ALA A 45 3.47 -20.90 -4.81
CA ALA A 45 4.00 -21.11 -3.47
C ALA A 45 5.35 -21.81 -3.50
N GLU A 46 5.50 -22.87 -4.32
CA GLU A 46 6.78 -23.56 -4.54
C GLU A 46 7.85 -22.62 -5.11
N ALA A 47 7.46 -21.68 -5.98
CA ALA A 47 8.35 -20.68 -6.58
C ALA A 47 8.67 -19.49 -5.64
N GLY A 48 8.11 -19.45 -4.42
CA GLY A 48 8.33 -18.37 -3.47
C GLY A 48 7.57 -17.07 -3.77
N VAL A 49 6.49 -17.14 -4.55
CA VAL A 49 5.54 -16.02 -4.69
C VAL A 49 4.79 -15.83 -3.38
N THR A 50 4.77 -14.60 -2.89
CA THR A 50 4.29 -14.30 -1.53
C THR A 50 2.81 -13.95 -1.45
N GLY A 51 2.22 -13.49 -2.54
CA GLY A 51 0.84 -13.01 -2.54
C GLY A 51 0.15 -13.06 -3.88
N VAL A 52 -1.16 -12.83 -3.84
CA VAL A 52 -1.99 -12.50 -5.01
C VAL A 52 -2.69 -11.19 -4.71
N LYS A 53 -2.62 -10.24 -5.65
CA LYS A 53 -3.24 -8.93 -5.54
C LYS A 53 -4.57 -8.90 -6.29
N LEU A 54 -5.63 -8.65 -5.54
CA LEU A 54 -6.97 -8.39 -6.03
C LEU A 54 -7.11 -6.90 -6.33
N TYR A 55 -7.48 -6.60 -7.57
CA TYR A 55 -8.01 -5.31 -8.00
C TYR A 55 -9.49 -5.49 -8.38
N PRO A 56 -10.42 -4.78 -7.74
CA PRO A 56 -11.80 -4.72 -8.17
C PRO A 56 -11.87 -4.17 -9.59
N GLN A 57 -12.78 -4.71 -10.41
CA GLN A 57 -12.88 -4.32 -11.80
C GLN A 57 -13.10 -2.80 -11.92
N GLY A 58 -12.28 -2.10 -12.71
CA GLY A 58 -12.49 -0.70 -13.08
C GLY A 58 -12.23 0.38 -12.01
N VAL A 59 -11.71 0.04 -10.82
CA VAL A 59 -11.56 1.00 -9.72
C VAL A 59 -10.24 1.78 -9.72
N THR A 60 -9.19 1.26 -10.37
CA THR A 60 -7.87 1.92 -10.47
C THR A 60 -7.12 1.61 -11.78
N THR A 61 -5.93 2.17 -11.98
CA THR A 61 -5.13 1.98 -13.21
C THR A 61 -4.83 0.51 -13.50
N ASN A 62 -5.04 0.07 -14.75
CA ASN A 62 -4.89 -1.33 -15.21
C ASN A 62 -5.85 -2.36 -14.56
N SER A 63 -6.99 -1.94 -13.99
CA SER A 63 -7.98 -2.83 -13.35
C SER A 63 -9.14 -3.26 -14.26
N GLU A 64 -9.05 -3.06 -15.58
CA GLU A 64 -10.12 -3.39 -16.55
C GLU A 64 -10.46 -4.90 -16.55
N SER A 65 -9.49 -5.75 -16.22
CA SER A 65 -9.63 -7.20 -16.02
C SER A 65 -9.79 -7.60 -14.55
N GLY A 66 -10.23 -6.68 -13.68
CA GLY A 66 -10.38 -6.90 -12.24
C GLY A 66 -11.59 -7.77 -11.87
N VAL A 67 -11.74 -8.03 -10.58
CA VAL A 67 -12.77 -8.93 -10.04
C VAL A 67 -14.09 -8.20 -9.82
N SER A 68 -15.18 -8.74 -10.37
CA SER A 68 -16.56 -8.25 -10.15
C SER A 68 -17.30 -9.05 -9.07
N ASP A 69 -16.96 -10.34 -8.91
CA ASP A 69 -17.51 -11.23 -7.89
C ASP A 69 -16.40 -12.08 -7.28
N VAL A 70 -16.16 -11.92 -5.97
CA VAL A 70 -15.12 -12.66 -5.25
C VAL A 70 -15.47 -14.13 -5.07
N THR A 71 -16.75 -14.52 -5.18
CA THR A 71 -17.18 -15.92 -5.01
C THR A 71 -16.66 -16.84 -6.11
N ALA A 72 -16.46 -16.30 -7.32
CA ALA A 72 -15.85 -17.00 -8.44
C ALA A 72 -14.40 -17.44 -8.19
N PHE A 73 -13.73 -16.85 -7.18
CA PHE A 73 -12.35 -17.13 -6.82
C PHE A 73 -12.20 -17.93 -5.53
N TYR A 74 -13.29 -18.48 -4.97
CA TYR A 74 -13.24 -19.19 -3.69
C TYR A 74 -12.33 -20.41 -3.72
N ASP A 75 -12.28 -21.16 -4.83
CA ASP A 75 -11.35 -22.28 -4.96
C ASP A 75 -9.89 -21.80 -4.97
N THR A 76 -9.61 -20.67 -5.64
CA THR A 76 -8.30 -20.02 -5.62
C THR A 76 -7.95 -19.55 -4.20
N PHE A 77 -8.88 -18.95 -3.46
CA PHE A 77 -8.65 -18.50 -2.08
C PHE A 77 -8.45 -19.66 -1.11
N ALA A 78 -9.17 -20.77 -1.28
CA ALA A 78 -8.95 -21.99 -0.51
C ALA A 78 -7.54 -22.56 -0.76
N ALA A 79 -7.06 -22.53 -2.01
CA ALA A 79 -5.69 -22.90 -2.34
C ALA A 79 -4.67 -21.94 -1.71
N MET A 80 -4.94 -20.63 -1.75
CA MET A 80 -4.07 -19.63 -1.12
C MET A 80 -3.97 -19.84 0.40
N GLU A 81 -5.09 -20.13 1.06
CA GLU A 81 -5.14 -20.46 2.48
C GLU A 81 -4.28 -21.70 2.79
N LYS A 82 -4.49 -22.79 2.03
CA LYS A 82 -3.75 -24.05 2.17
C LYS A 82 -2.24 -23.88 1.97
N HIS A 83 -1.83 -23.13 0.95
CA HIS A 83 -0.43 -22.94 0.59
C HIS A 83 0.22 -21.73 1.28
N GLY A 84 -0.54 -21.01 2.12
CA GLY A 84 -0.06 -19.85 2.86
C GLY A 84 0.28 -18.64 1.99
N ILE A 85 -0.33 -18.48 0.81
CA ILE A 85 -0.17 -17.27 0.00
C ILE A 85 -1.08 -16.15 0.53
N VAL A 86 -0.58 -14.92 0.58
CA VAL A 86 -1.32 -13.75 1.10
C VAL A 86 -2.27 -13.19 0.05
N LEU A 87 -3.52 -12.92 0.43
CA LEU A 87 -4.46 -12.14 -0.39
C LEU A 87 -4.30 -10.65 -0.10
N ASN A 88 -3.85 -9.89 -1.09
CA ASN A 88 -3.65 -8.45 -0.99
C ASN A 88 -4.86 -7.80 -1.68
N ILE A 89 -5.55 -6.86 -1.05
CA ILE A 89 -6.83 -6.35 -1.54
C ILE A 89 -6.77 -4.84 -1.70
N HIS A 90 -6.98 -4.34 -2.92
CA HIS A 90 -7.44 -2.96 -3.11
C HIS A 90 -8.94 -2.93 -2.79
N GLY A 91 -9.31 -2.49 -1.58
CA GLY A 91 -10.66 -2.68 -1.06
C GLY A 91 -11.60 -1.52 -1.34
N GLU A 92 -11.91 -1.25 -2.61
CA GLU A 92 -12.95 -0.29 -3.01
C GLU A 92 -13.97 -1.00 -3.91
N VAL A 93 -15.28 -0.73 -3.73
CA VAL A 93 -16.29 -1.20 -4.69
C VAL A 93 -16.31 -0.32 -5.95
N LEU A 94 -16.97 -0.81 -7.01
CA LEU A 94 -17.35 0.04 -8.13
C LEU A 94 -18.26 1.17 -7.67
N GLU A 95 -18.04 2.37 -8.20
CA GLU A 95 -18.83 3.56 -7.84
C GLU A 95 -20.33 3.38 -8.06
N SER A 96 -20.73 2.64 -9.11
CA SER A 96 -22.12 2.30 -9.39
C SER A 96 -22.77 1.33 -8.40
N LEU A 97 -21.98 0.68 -7.55
CA LEU A 97 -22.44 -0.30 -6.55
C LEU A 97 -22.39 0.26 -5.12
N ALA A 98 -21.75 1.40 -4.90
CA ALA A 98 -21.65 2.01 -3.58
C ALA A 98 -23.01 2.59 -3.15
N PRO A 99 -23.48 2.29 -1.92
CA PRO A 99 -24.63 2.98 -1.36
C PRO A 99 -24.40 4.49 -1.31
N ALA A 100 -25.48 5.26 -1.43
CA ALA A 100 -25.44 6.70 -1.17
C ALA A 100 -24.85 6.96 0.23
N ASP A 101 -24.05 8.02 0.34
CA ASP A 101 -23.40 8.47 1.59
C ASP A 101 -22.32 7.55 2.18
N THR A 102 -21.88 6.52 1.44
CA THR A 102 -20.78 5.62 1.84
C THR A 102 -19.59 5.79 0.90
N THR A 103 -18.36 5.76 1.42
CA THR A 103 -17.17 5.72 0.55
C THR A 103 -17.04 4.36 -0.15
N LEU A 104 -16.34 4.31 -1.29
CA LEU A 104 -16.12 3.03 -1.99
C LEU A 104 -15.39 2.01 -1.11
N GLU A 105 -14.51 2.48 -0.22
CA GLU A 105 -13.77 1.64 0.73
C GLU A 105 -14.68 1.08 1.82
N GLU A 106 -15.52 1.90 2.43
CA GLU A 106 -16.50 1.48 3.43
C GLU A 106 -17.49 0.45 2.88
N ALA A 107 -17.96 0.66 1.65
CA ALA A 107 -18.86 -0.26 0.96
C ALA A 107 -18.22 -1.63 0.67
N PHE A 108 -16.87 -1.72 0.67
CA PHE A 108 -16.15 -2.98 0.49
C PHE A 108 -16.01 -3.78 1.80
N LEU A 109 -16.12 -3.15 2.97
CA LEU A 109 -15.86 -3.79 4.27
C LEU A 109 -16.71 -5.06 4.55
N PRO A 110 -17.98 -5.16 4.12
CA PRO A 110 -18.74 -6.41 4.21
C PRO A 110 -18.06 -7.57 3.46
N THR A 111 -17.47 -7.31 2.30
CA THR A 111 -16.71 -8.31 1.52
C THR A 111 -15.46 -8.76 2.27
N LEU A 112 -14.72 -7.83 2.89
CA LEU A 112 -13.58 -8.17 3.74
C LEU A 112 -14.00 -9.13 4.87
N LYS A 113 -15.10 -8.80 5.57
CA LYS A 113 -15.63 -9.64 6.66
C LYS A 113 -16.06 -11.01 6.16
N GLN A 114 -16.75 -11.07 5.03
CA GLN A 114 -17.17 -12.33 4.40
C GLN A 114 -15.98 -13.23 4.04
N LEU A 115 -14.93 -12.66 3.43
CA LEU A 115 -13.72 -13.41 3.09
C LEU A 115 -13.01 -13.94 4.34
N HIS A 116 -12.89 -13.11 5.38
CA HIS A 116 -12.31 -13.51 6.65
C HIS A 116 -13.08 -14.65 7.33
N ASP A 117 -14.42 -14.55 7.36
CA ASP A 117 -15.27 -15.58 7.99
C ASP A 117 -15.22 -16.91 7.24
N ARG A 118 -15.10 -16.84 5.91
CA ARG A 118 -15.06 -18.02 5.04
C ARG A 118 -13.71 -18.72 5.07
N PHE A 119 -12.63 -17.95 5.10
CA PHE A 119 -11.24 -18.42 5.07
C PHE A 119 -10.47 -17.90 6.28
N PRO A 120 -10.77 -18.41 7.50
CA PRO A 120 -10.23 -17.86 8.73
C PRO A 120 -8.70 -17.96 8.85
N GLN A 121 -8.06 -18.87 8.11
CA GLN A 121 -6.61 -19.05 8.09
C GLN A 121 -5.93 -18.34 6.91
N LEU A 122 -6.69 -17.84 5.93
CA LEU A 122 -6.16 -17.05 4.83
C LEU A 122 -5.63 -15.72 5.38
N ARG A 123 -4.35 -15.43 5.12
CA ARG A 123 -3.77 -14.13 5.43
C ARG A 123 -4.27 -13.10 4.41
N ILE A 124 -4.96 -12.08 4.89
CA ILE A 124 -5.55 -11.01 4.07
C ILE A 124 -4.95 -9.66 4.49
N VAL A 125 -4.53 -8.86 3.51
CA VAL A 125 -4.14 -7.46 3.72
C VAL A 125 -5.15 -6.56 3.02
N LEU A 126 -5.87 -5.75 3.80
CA LEU A 126 -6.58 -4.59 3.24
C LEU A 126 -5.53 -3.52 2.96
N GLU A 127 -5.14 -3.38 1.69
CA GLU A 127 -4.08 -2.47 1.31
C GLU A 127 -4.50 -1.01 1.50
N HIS A 128 -3.52 -0.14 1.74
CA HIS A 128 -3.60 1.33 1.71
C HIS A 128 -4.92 1.88 2.27
N CYS A 129 -5.27 1.51 3.51
CA CYS A 129 -6.51 1.94 4.18
C CYS A 129 -6.61 3.46 4.23
N THR A 130 -7.80 4.00 3.97
CA THR A 130 -8.04 5.45 3.89
C THR A 130 -9.12 5.98 4.82
N THR A 131 -9.92 5.11 5.45
CA THR A 131 -11.06 5.48 6.30
C THR A 131 -10.89 4.99 7.74
N SER A 132 -11.49 5.73 8.67
CA SER A 132 -11.65 5.30 10.06
C SER A 132 -12.45 3.99 10.18
N ALA A 133 -13.46 3.80 9.33
CA ALA A 133 -14.24 2.57 9.27
C ALA A 133 -13.40 1.34 8.87
N ALA A 134 -12.49 1.47 7.90
CA ALA A 134 -11.58 0.39 7.51
C ALA A 134 -10.63 0.00 8.67
N VAL A 135 -10.12 0.99 9.41
CA VAL A 135 -9.32 0.74 10.63
C VAL A 135 -10.10 -0.11 11.62
N GLU A 136 -11.35 0.24 11.92
CA GLU A 136 -12.18 -0.51 12.87
C GLU A 136 -12.55 -1.90 12.33
N ALA A 137 -12.84 -2.04 11.03
CA ALA A 137 -13.12 -3.34 10.42
C ALA A 137 -11.93 -4.30 10.51
N VAL A 138 -10.70 -3.82 10.27
CA VAL A 138 -9.48 -4.62 10.40
C VAL A 138 -9.23 -5.03 11.85
N LYS A 139 -9.46 -4.12 12.81
CA LYS A 139 -9.39 -4.44 14.25
C LYS A 139 -10.37 -5.54 14.64
N ALA A 140 -11.59 -5.50 14.11
CA ALA A 140 -12.66 -6.46 14.40
C ALA A 140 -12.43 -7.87 13.81
N CYS A 141 -11.57 -8.02 12.80
CA CYS A 141 -11.24 -9.33 12.22
C CYS A 141 -10.27 -10.14 13.12
N GLY A 142 -9.98 -11.38 12.74
CA GLY A 142 -8.97 -12.23 13.38
C GLY A 142 -7.52 -11.81 13.10
N PRO A 143 -6.53 -12.54 13.64
CA PRO A 143 -5.09 -12.22 13.51
C PRO A 143 -4.54 -12.44 12.09
N THR A 144 -5.29 -13.10 11.21
CA THR A 144 -4.95 -13.32 9.80
C THR A 144 -5.28 -12.13 8.91
N VAL A 145 -5.96 -11.10 9.42
CA VAL A 145 -6.28 -9.88 8.69
C VAL A 145 -5.43 -8.73 9.21
N GLY A 146 -4.69 -8.09 8.30
CA GLY A 146 -3.92 -6.86 8.55
C GLY A 146 -4.26 -5.78 7.53
N ALA A 147 -3.64 -4.62 7.68
CA ALA A 147 -3.78 -3.50 6.77
C ALA A 147 -2.47 -2.74 6.59
N THR A 148 -2.24 -2.27 5.36
CA THR A 148 -1.16 -1.32 5.09
C THR A 148 -1.65 0.11 5.18
N ILE A 149 -0.79 1.00 5.68
CA ILE A 149 -1.01 2.44 5.67
C ILE A 149 0.14 3.08 4.88
N THR A 150 -0.22 3.96 3.94
CA THR A 150 0.75 4.65 3.10
C THR A 150 1.29 5.90 3.79
N ALA A 151 2.45 6.38 3.35
CA ALA A 151 2.99 7.64 3.86
C ALA A 151 2.06 8.81 3.53
N HIS A 152 1.52 8.84 2.32
CA HIS A 152 0.71 9.96 1.83
C HIS A 152 -0.67 10.05 2.48
N HIS A 153 -1.27 8.94 2.91
CA HIS A 153 -2.52 8.97 3.66
C HIS A 153 -2.36 9.45 5.12
N LEU A 154 -1.14 9.62 5.62
CA LEU A 154 -0.88 10.23 6.93
C LEU A 154 -0.90 11.76 6.89
N TYR A 155 -0.80 12.38 5.71
CA TYR A 155 -0.68 13.83 5.59
C TYR A 155 -1.59 14.46 4.53
N LEU A 156 -2.16 13.69 3.60
CA LEU A 156 -3.13 14.19 2.63
C LEU A 156 -4.57 14.03 3.14
N THR A 157 -5.43 14.91 2.65
CA THR A 157 -6.89 14.82 2.76
C THR A 157 -7.51 15.00 1.37
N SER A 158 -8.83 14.87 1.29
CA SER A 158 -9.57 15.10 0.04
C SER A 158 -9.36 16.50 -0.53
N HIS A 159 -8.97 17.48 0.30
CA HIS A 159 -8.65 18.83 -0.15
C HIS A 159 -7.44 18.82 -1.09
N GLU A 160 -6.30 18.31 -0.62
CA GLU A 160 -5.07 18.25 -1.43
C GLU A 160 -5.27 17.37 -2.65
N ALA A 161 -5.92 16.21 -2.49
CA ALA A 161 -6.16 15.27 -3.58
C ALA A 161 -7.02 15.84 -4.73
N CYS A 162 -7.81 16.89 -4.46
CA CYS A 162 -8.66 17.56 -5.45
C CYS A 162 -7.90 18.61 -6.29
N CYS A 163 -6.88 19.26 -5.70
CA CYS A 163 -6.23 20.43 -6.30
C CYS A 163 -4.77 20.20 -6.68
N ASP A 164 -4.05 19.29 -6.02
CA ASP A 164 -2.68 18.93 -6.33
C ASP A 164 -2.65 17.62 -7.13
N PRO A 165 -2.24 17.65 -8.42
CA PRO A 165 -2.15 16.43 -9.21
C PRO A 165 -1.22 15.39 -8.57
N PHE A 166 -0.18 15.79 -7.83
CA PHE A 166 0.74 14.88 -7.15
C PHE A 166 0.19 14.29 -5.84
N ALA A 167 -0.99 14.75 -5.39
CA ALA A 167 -1.72 14.21 -4.25
C ALA A 167 -2.85 13.25 -4.67
N PHE A 168 -3.21 13.20 -5.96
CA PHE A 168 -4.29 12.33 -6.44
C PHE A 168 -3.86 10.86 -6.54
N CYS A 169 -4.51 9.98 -5.77
CA CYS A 169 -4.39 8.52 -5.80
C CYS A 169 -5.71 7.80 -5.55
N LYS A 170 -5.67 6.46 -5.54
CA LYS A 170 -6.79 5.56 -5.25
C LYS A 170 -6.35 4.54 -4.20
N PRO A 171 -7.08 4.35 -3.08
CA PRO A 171 -8.27 5.11 -2.70
C PRO A 171 -7.95 6.58 -2.47
N ILE A 172 -8.90 7.47 -2.73
CA ILE A 172 -8.66 8.92 -2.58
C ILE A 172 -8.45 9.24 -1.09
N PRO A 173 -7.50 10.10 -0.71
CA PRO A 173 -7.43 10.65 0.64
C PRO A 173 -8.78 11.21 1.10
N LYS A 174 -9.19 10.89 2.33
CA LYS A 174 -10.52 11.16 2.84
C LYS A 174 -10.55 12.41 3.75
N LYS A 175 -11.42 12.44 4.75
CA LYS A 175 -11.58 13.59 5.64
C LYS A 175 -10.39 13.66 6.61
N PRO A 176 -10.13 14.83 7.24
CA PRO A 176 -9.11 14.93 8.29
C PRO A 176 -9.30 13.90 9.41
N THR A 177 -10.54 13.59 9.78
CA THR A 177 -10.86 12.57 10.80
C THR A 177 -10.40 11.17 10.41
N ASP A 178 -10.43 10.83 9.12
CA ASP A 178 -9.97 9.54 8.63
C ASP A 178 -8.44 9.47 8.62
N ARG A 179 -7.76 10.51 8.12
CA ARG A 179 -6.29 10.65 8.22
C ARG A 179 -5.83 10.48 9.68
N ASP A 180 -6.50 11.16 10.60
CA ASP A 180 -6.17 11.12 12.03
C ASP A 180 -6.42 9.73 12.64
N ALA A 181 -7.41 8.97 12.15
CA ALA A 181 -7.63 7.58 12.54
C ALA A 181 -6.50 6.66 12.06
N LEU A 182 -5.95 6.87 10.86
CA LEU A 182 -4.78 6.14 10.35
C LEU A 182 -3.52 6.43 11.17
N ILE A 183 -3.29 7.70 11.51
CA ILE A 183 -2.19 8.11 12.41
C ILE A 183 -2.33 7.42 13.76
N LYS A 184 -3.52 7.43 14.36
CA LYS A 184 -3.79 6.75 15.63
C LYS A 184 -3.62 5.24 15.54
N ALA A 185 -3.99 4.62 14.41
CA ALA A 185 -3.76 3.20 14.17
C ALA A 185 -2.25 2.88 14.14
N LEU A 186 -1.45 3.71 13.46
CA LEU A 186 0.02 3.60 13.42
C LEU A 186 0.62 3.65 14.84
N VAL A 187 0.32 4.70 15.61
CA VAL A 187 0.94 4.89 16.94
C VAL A 187 0.36 4.00 18.03
N SER A 188 -0.74 3.27 17.76
CA SER A 188 -1.35 2.36 18.74
C SER A 188 -0.50 1.14 19.09
N GLY A 189 0.53 0.83 18.29
CA GLY A 189 1.33 -0.39 18.43
C GLY A 189 0.60 -1.67 18.03
N ASN A 190 -0.64 -1.59 17.52
CA ASN A 190 -1.38 -2.74 17.05
C ASN A 190 -0.69 -3.38 15.83
N SER A 191 -0.28 -4.64 15.97
CA SER A 191 0.53 -5.36 14.98
C SER A 191 -0.18 -5.61 13.64
N LYS A 192 -1.50 -5.37 13.56
CA LYS A 192 -2.27 -5.50 12.31
C LYS A 192 -1.97 -4.38 11.32
N PHE A 193 -1.48 -3.24 11.78
CA PHE A 193 -1.14 -2.10 10.93
C PHE A 193 0.36 -2.04 10.70
N PHE A 194 0.74 -2.04 9.42
CA PHE A 194 2.14 -1.97 9.01
C PHE A 194 2.28 -1.15 7.74
N PHE A 195 3.51 -0.80 7.42
CA PHE A 195 3.77 0.11 6.32
C PHE A 195 3.62 -0.56 4.94
N GLY A 196 2.96 0.14 4.02
CA GLY A 196 2.97 -0.16 2.59
C GLY A 196 2.88 1.15 1.82
N SER A 197 3.87 1.48 0.99
CA SER A 197 4.00 2.84 0.43
C SER A 197 2.93 3.19 -0.59
N ASP A 198 2.45 2.18 -1.33
CA ASP A 198 1.73 2.34 -2.60
C ASP A 198 2.38 3.41 -3.50
N SER A 199 3.72 3.42 -3.54
CA SER A 199 4.44 4.38 -4.35
C SER A 199 4.23 4.08 -5.83
N ALA A 200 3.42 4.92 -6.49
CA ALA A 200 2.98 4.74 -7.86
C ALA A 200 3.52 5.86 -8.77
N PRO A 201 4.72 5.68 -9.36
CA PRO A 201 5.31 6.69 -10.23
C PRO A 201 4.55 6.81 -11.56
N HIS A 202 4.22 8.04 -11.94
CA HIS A 202 3.70 8.40 -13.26
C HIS A 202 4.58 9.50 -13.86
N PRO A 203 4.81 9.51 -15.19
CA PRO A 203 5.56 10.59 -15.82
C PRO A 203 4.98 11.96 -15.45
N LEU A 204 5.86 12.92 -15.17
CA LEU A 204 5.53 14.27 -14.72
C LEU A 204 4.46 14.91 -15.62
N GLN A 205 4.67 14.85 -16.93
CA GLN A 205 3.75 15.39 -17.93
C GLN A 205 2.35 14.74 -17.87
N SER A 206 2.26 13.44 -17.56
CA SER A 206 0.97 12.76 -17.43
C SER A 206 0.18 13.26 -16.22
N LYS A 207 0.84 13.78 -15.17
CA LYS A 207 0.18 14.35 -13.99
C LYS A 207 -0.16 15.84 -14.19
N THR A 208 0.72 16.62 -14.80
CA THR A 208 0.57 18.09 -14.92
C THR A 208 -0.22 18.54 -16.14
N SER A 209 -0.22 17.76 -17.22
CA SER A 209 -0.89 18.11 -18.48
C SER A 209 -2.25 17.43 -18.64
N ALA A 210 -2.70 16.69 -17.62
CA ALA A 210 -4.02 16.10 -17.63
C ALA A 210 -5.10 17.17 -17.46
N GLU A 211 -6.20 17.02 -18.19
CA GLU A 211 -7.41 17.78 -17.88
C GLU A 211 -7.86 17.48 -16.45
N GLN A 212 -8.57 18.43 -15.84
CA GLN A 212 -9.04 18.30 -14.47
C GLN A 212 -9.82 16.99 -14.27
N GLY A 213 -9.39 16.19 -13.29
CA GLY A 213 -9.97 14.87 -13.00
C GLY A 213 -9.48 13.71 -13.88
N LYS A 214 -8.56 13.94 -14.83
CA LYS A 214 -7.99 12.88 -15.71
C LYS A 214 -6.54 12.52 -15.38
N ALA A 215 -5.94 13.14 -14.37
CA ALA A 215 -4.59 12.81 -13.95
C ALA A 215 -4.54 11.33 -13.50
N PRO A 216 -3.51 10.55 -13.86
CA PRO A 216 -3.42 9.17 -13.42
C PRO A 216 -3.27 9.12 -11.88
N ALA A 217 -4.02 8.19 -11.27
CA ALA A 217 -4.00 7.98 -9.83
C ALA A 217 -2.65 7.39 -9.38
N GLY A 218 -2.00 8.04 -8.43
CA GLY A 218 -0.76 7.57 -7.83
C GLY A 218 0.05 8.70 -7.21
N VAL A 219 0.63 8.42 -6.05
CA VAL A 219 1.60 9.30 -5.37
C VAL A 219 2.96 8.63 -5.39
N PHE A 220 3.97 9.32 -5.91
CA PHE A 220 5.35 8.81 -5.90
C PHE A 220 6.04 9.20 -4.59
N THR A 221 6.30 8.20 -3.73
CA THR A 221 6.86 8.39 -2.38
C THR A 221 8.16 7.62 -2.12
N GLN A 222 8.50 6.64 -2.97
CA GLN A 222 9.64 5.73 -2.78
C GLN A 222 10.96 6.40 -2.37
N PRO A 223 11.38 7.55 -2.95
CA PRO A 223 12.67 8.17 -2.63
C PRO A 223 12.78 8.74 -1.21
N TYR A 224 11.65 9.06 -0.58
CA TYR A 224 11.59 9.72 0.74
C TYR A 224 10.62 8.99 1.67
N VAL A 225 10.42 7.69 1.46
CA VAL A 225 9.27 6.98 2.02
C VAL A 225 9.23 7.00 3.56
N VAL A 226 10.37 6.81 4.22
CA VAL A 226 10.47 6.85 5.69
C VAL A 226 10.36 8.28 6.20
N GLN A 227 11.00 9.21 5.51
CA GLN A 227 10.95 10.63 5.83
C GLN A 227 9.54 11.18 5.78
N LEU A 228 8.74 10.77 4.78
CA LEU A 228 7.36 11.19 4.60
C LEU A 228 6.43 10.64 5.69
N VAL A 229 6.71 9.43 6.21
CA VAL A 229 6.01 8.90 7.40
C VAL A 229 6.31 9.78 8.61
N LEU A 230 7.58 10.12 8.85
CA LEU A 230 7.96 11.00 9.96
C LEU A 230 7.34 12.39 9.82
N LEU A 231 7.37 12.98 8.62
CA LEU A 231 6.73 14.25 8.33
C LEU A 231 5.23 14.22 8.68
N GLY A 232 4.52 13.14 8.28
CA GLY A 232 3.11 12.97 8.62
C GLY A 232 2.84 12.93 10.13
N LEU A 233 3.72 12.27 10.89
CA LEU A 233 3.65 12.20 12.36
C LEU A 233 3.98 13.54 13.02
N GLU A 234 5.01 14.25 12.55
CA GLU A 234 5.37 15.58 13.05
C GLU A 234 4.23 16.58 12.88
N GLU A 235 3.60 16.60 11.71
CA GLU A 235 2.46 17.46 11.49
C GLU A 235 1.25 17.02 12.34
N ALA A 236 1.10 15.72 12.62
CA ALA A 236 0.04 15.24 13.50
C ALA A 236 0.24 15.71 14.95
N ILE A 237 1.50 15.76 15.41
CA ILE A 237 1.88 16.37 16.70
C ILE A 237 1.57 17.86 16.67
N GLY A 238 1.96 18.58 15.61
CA GLY A 238 1.67 20.01 15.46
C GLY A 238 0.17 20.34 15.44
N ARG A 239 -0.66 19.40 14.95
CA ARG A 239 -2.13 19.48 14.98
C ARG A 239 -2.76 19.04 16.32
N GLY A 240 -1.98 18.48 17.25
CA GLY A 240 -2.49 17.94 18.51
C GLY A 240 -3.29 16.63 18.38
N VAL A 241 -3.10 15.89 17.28
CA VAL A 241 -3.78 14.60 17.03
C VAL A 241 -3.18 13.48 17.88
N ILE A 242 -1.86 13.56 18.07
CA ILE A 242 -1.02 12.69 18.90
C ILE A 242 0.01 13.57 19.62
N SER A 243 0.71 13.01 20.60
CA SER A 243 1.82 13.65 21.31
C SER A 243 3.17 13.09 20.86
N GLU A 244 4.26 13.79 21.18
CA GLU A 244 5.62 13.27 20.96
C GLU A 244 5.86 11.93 21.68
N ALA A 245 5.23 11.73 22.84
CA ALA A 245 5.35 10.51 23.63
C ALA A 245 4.73 9.28 22.93
N ASP A 246 3.80 9.49 21.99
CA ASP A 246 3.19 8.40 21.21
C ASP A 246 4.12 7.88 20.11
N VAL A 247 5.16 8.63 19.74
CA VAL A 247 6.09 8.29 18.65
C VAL A 247 7.42 7.81 19.23
N THR A 248 7.47 6.52 19.59
CA THR A 248 8.69 5.88 20.08
C THR A 248 9.44 5.15 18.97
N GLN A 249 10.74 4.88 19.18
CA GLN A 249 11.53 4.06 18.26
C GLN A 249 10.89 2.68 18.03
N GLU A 250 10.33 2.06 19.07
CA GLU A 250 9.66 0.78 18.95
C GLU A 250 8.43 0.85 18.05
N ILE A 251 7.60 1.90 18.18
CA ILE A 251 6.44 2.11 17.32
C ILE A 251 6.87 2.25 15.85
N LEU A 252 7.90 3.06 15.59
CA LEU A 252 8.43 3.26 14.24
C LEU A 252 9.02 1.96 13.66
N GLU A 253 9.82 1.22 14.43
CA GLU A 253 10.41 -0.06 13.99
C GLU A 253 9.35 -1.14 13.77
N ASN A 254 8.30 -1.17 14.60
CA ASN A 254 7.18 -2.08 14.43
C ASN A 254 6.42 -1.77 13.14
N PHE A 255 6.03 -0.51 12.92
CA PHE A 255 5.27 -0.11 11.75
C PHE A 255 6.05 -0.24 10.44
N LEU A 256 7.30 0.26 10.39
CA LEU A 256 8.11 0.32 9.17
C LEU A 256 8.87 -0.99 8.86
N SER A 257 8.92 -1.95 9.78
CA SER A 257 9.70 -3.18 9.60
C SER A 257 9.04 -4.42 10.18
N ARG A 258 8.90 -4.51 11.52
CA ARG A 258 8.66 -5.80 12.20
C ARG A 258 7.25 -6.36 11.97
N ASN A 259 6.21 -5.52 12.01
CA ASN A 259 4.83 -5.98 11.86
C ASN A 259 4.60 -6.62 10.49
N GLY A 260 5.03 -5.95 9.42
CA GLY A 260 4.96 -6.49 8.06
C GLY A 260 5.76 -7.80 7.92
N ARG A 261 6.99 -7.85 8.46
CA ARG A 261 7.79 -9.08 8.45
C ARG A 261 7.10 -10.26 9.12
N ARG A 262 6.56 -10.04 10.32
CA ARG A 262 5.81 -11.07 11.07
C ARG A 262 4.57 -11.51 10.29
N PHE A 263 3.80 -10.57 9.75
CA PHE A 263 2.61 -10.87 8.96
C PHE A 263 2.96 -11.74 7.74
N TYR A 264 4.03 -11.40 7.02
CA TYR A 264 4.51 -12.14 5.86
C TYR A 264 5.35 -13.39 6.21
N LYS A 265 5.59 -13.68 7.50
CA LYS A 265 6.46 -14.77 7.99
C LYS A 265 7.89 -14.70 7.46
N LEU A 266 8.40 -13.48 7.32
CA LEU A 266 9.79 -13.20 6.97
C LEU A 266 10.67 -13.26 8.21
N PRO A 267 11.97 -13.59 8.06
CA PRO A 267 12.91 -13.51 9.18
C PRO A 267 13.02 -12.07 9.70
N GLU A 268 13.34 -11.94 10.98
CA GLU A 268 13.71 -10.65 11.57
C GLU A 268 14.99 -10.10 10.90
N THR A 269 15.16 -8.78 10.87
CA THR A 269 16.35 -8.18 10.25
C THR A 269 17.58 -8.34 11.14
N SER A 270 18.70 -8.77 10.57
CA SER A 270 20.00 -8.75 11.24
C SER A 270 20.93 -7.73 10.57
N GLY A 271 21.51 -6.82 11.36
CA GLY A 271 22.67 -6.01 10.96
C GLY A 271 22.34 -4.63 10.38
N LYS A 272 21.74 -4.55 9.18
CA LYS A 272 21.55 -3.27 8.48
C LYS A 272 20.44 -2.43 9.11
N LYS A 273 20.73 -1.15 9.36
CA LYS A 273 19.77 -0.16 9.86
C LYS A 273 19.78 1.08 8.99
N ILE A 274 18.73 1.88 9.11
CA ILE A 274 18.71 3.25 8.61
C ILE A 274 18.92 4.20 9.78
N ILE A 275 19.65 5.29 9.55
CA ILE A 275 19.84 6.39 10.50
C ILE A 275 19.19 7.63 9.90
N LEU A 276 18.35 8.29 10.69
CA LEU A 276 17.62 9.50 10.32
C LEU A 276 18.15 10.68 11.13
N GLU A 277 18.57 11.74 10.45
CA GLU A 277 19.18 12.93 11.07
C GLU A 277 18.57 14.22 10.51
N ARG A 278 18.38 15.25 11.33
CA ARG A 278 17.96 16.57 10.84
C ARG A 278 19.19 17.33 10.33
N LYS A 279 19.36 17.39 9.00
CA LYS A 279 20.41 18.20 8.34
C LYS A 279 19.86 19.32 7.45
N GLY A 280 18.53 19.45 7.38
CA GLY A 280 17.85 20.46 6.55
C GLY A 280 17.67 20.04 5.09
N ASP A 281 17.70 18.74 4.79
CA ASP A 281 17.42 18.22 3.46
C ASP A 281 16.00 18.57 3.03
N LYS A 282 15.81 18.86 1.74
CA LYS A 282 14.50 19.17 1.15
C LYS A 282 14.15 18.19 0.05
N ILE A 283 12.86 17.87 -0.05
CA ILE A 283 12.34 17.04 -1.14
C ILE A 283 12.45 17.84 -2.46
N PRO A 284 13.09 17.31 -3.52
CA PRO A 284 13.15 17.97 -4.82
C PRO A 284 11.78 17.97 -5.50
N THR A 285 11.60 18.83 -6.51
CA THR A 285 10.36 18.90 -7.29
C THR A 285 10.08 17.63 -8.08
N SER A 286 11.12 16.96 -8.56
CA SER A 286 11.04 15.79 -9.42
C SER A 286 12.31 14.94 -9.32
N ILE A 287 12.20 13.69 -9.77
CA ILE A 287 13.34 12.79 -10.03
C ILE A 287 13.36 12.42 -11.50
N LYS A 288 14.57 12.42 -12.07
CA LYS A 288 14.83 12.01 -13.45
C LYS A 288 15.52 10.65 -13.49
N SER A 289 15.19 9.85 -14.49
CA SER A 289 15.94 8.64 -14.81
C SER A 289 17.38 8.97 -15.22
N ALA A 290 18.29 8.01 -15.11
CA ALA A 290 19.70 8.20 -15.46
C ALA A 290 19.90 8.64 -16.92
N ASP A 291 19.04 8.19 -17.84
CA ASP A 291 19.03 8.60 -19.24
C ASP A 291 18.23 9.88 -19.52
N SER A 292 17.68 10.50 -18.47
CA SER A 292 16.84 11.71 -18.50
C SER A 292 15.58 11.61 -19.39
N LYS A 293 15.18 10.41 -19.82
CA LYS A 293 13.97 10.21 -20.64
C LYS A 293 12.69 10.19 -19.83
N THR A 294 12.78 9.88 -18.54
CA THR A 294 11.64 9.83 -17.63
C THR A 294 11.86 10.82 -16.51
N GLU A 295 10.85 11.63 -16.22
CA GLU A 295 10.82 12.52 -15.06
C GLU A 295 9.52 12.26 -14.30
N VAL A 296 9.59 12.19 -12.98
CA VAL A 296 8.44 11.93 -12.09
C VAL A 296 8.41 13.00 -11.01
N GLY A 297 7.27 13.67 -10.85
CA GLY A 297 7.07 14.66 -9.78
C GLY A 297 6.92 14.00 -8.42
N ILE A 298 7.33 14.69 -7.36
CA ILE A 298 7.28 14.17 -5.98
C ILE A 298 6.27 14.96 -5.16
N SER A 299 5.44 14.24 -4.40
CA SER A 299 4.54 14.85 -3.41
C SER A 299 5.35 15.53 -2.30
N ARG A 300 4.82 16.63 -1.74
CA ARG A 300 5.52 17.42 -0.70
C ARG A 300 6.88 17.98 -1.13
N HIS A 301 7.08 18.24 -2.41
CA HIS A 301 8.29 18.92 -2.86
C HIS A 301 8.52 20.23 -2.08
N GLY A 302 9.78 20.50 -1.73
CA GLY A 302 10.19 21.66 -0.93
C GLY A 302 10.07 21.49 0.59
N ALA A 303 9.37 20.45 1.08
CA ALA A 303 9.31 20.17 2.51
C ALA A 303 10.69 19.76 3.06
N GLU A 304 11.01 20.26 4.25
CA GLU A 304 12.19 19.82 5.01
C GLU A 304 11.95 18.44 5.60
N VAL A 305 12.94 17.57 5.47
CA VAL A 305 12.88 16.17 5.88
C VAL A 305 14.18 15.72 6.53
N PHE A 306 14.12 14.58 7.22
CA PHE A 306 15.33 13.92 7.72
C PHE A 306 16.21 13.43 6.57
N SER A 307 17.52 13.57 6.73
CA SER A 307 18.50 12.82 5.94
C SER A 307 18.44 11.35 6.35
N LEU A 308 18.52 10.43 5.38
CA LEU A 308 18.56 8.99 5.62
C LEU A 308 19.90 8.42 5.14
N THR A 309 20.55 7.65 5.99
CA THR A 309 21.75 6.86 5.63
C THR A 309 21.58 5.40 6.06
N TRP A 310 22.27 4.49 5.38
CA TRP A 310 22.35 3.08 5.76
C TRP A 310 23.58 2.85 6.62
N ALA A 311 23.43 2.09 7.71
CA ALA A 311 24.49 1.71 8.63
C ALA A 311 24.48 0.19 8.88
#